data_AF-A0A6V8LEK7-F1
#
_entry.id   AF-A0A6V8LEK7-F1
#
_cell.length_a   1.000
_cell.length_b   1.000
_cell.length_c   1.000
_cell.angle_alpha   90.00
_cell.angle_beta   90.00
_cell.angle_gamma   90.00
#
_symmetry.space_group_name_H-M   'P 1'
#
loop_
_entity.id
_entity.type
_entity.pdbx_description
1 polymer ?
#
loop_
_entity_poly.entity_id
_entity_poly.type
_entity_poly.pdbx_seq_one_letter_code
_entity_poly.pdbx_strand_id
1 'polypeptide(L)'
;MLEYPTAVRPRPRPHGPPRPHPLAVAARVVVLGLVAVLTLITTRDVGQLQWIGLLALASVPAVVAPRHRVLGPLGRLAEVVIVGLAASDVAAEAQIKGTLGNGLGAEAVLPYLAVPLTVAALYRRTREVLALLGVAAATLLFAGAVTESEGELLITDAGYLLVCAQWLILAGIGITAAGTLQRVLQARGESNKPQPYAEATRLLTQLRSVARQLPGATLDPGGIAEHLLEDLRTVAPADRAAVLTASGGGRLVVLAQSGADRVDWETTLDADSAIADAWASQQPQTAHRSQARSHRRGTFRP
;
A
#
# COMPACT_ATOMS: atom_id res chain seq x y z
N MET A 1 9.44 4.81 47.27
CA MET A 1 8.35 4.13 46.54
C MET A 1 7.93 5.08 45.43
N LEU A 2 8.47 4.89 44.22
CA LEU A 2 8.30 5.81 43.08
C LEU A 2 7.27 5.19 42.13
N GLU A 3 6.12 5.83 41.99
CA GLU A 3 5.07 5.45 41.05
C GLU A 3 5.52 5.73 39.60
N TYR A 4 5.51 4.69 38.77
CA TYR A 4 5.70 4.82 37.33
C TYR A 4 4.41 5.36 36.68
N PRO A 5 4.46 6.41 35.84
CA PRO A 5 3.29 6.86 35.10
C PRO A 5 2.89 5.82 34.04
N THR A 6 1.62 5.45 34.07
CA THR A 6 1.00 4.48 33.16
C THR A 6 0.93 5.06 31.74
N ALA A 7 1.59 4.38 30.80
CA ALA A 7 1.56 4.72 29.38
C ALA A 7 0.13 4.61 28.81
N VAL A 8 -0.43 5.75 28.39
CA VAL A 8 -1.71 5.84 27.69
C VAL A 8 -1.60 5.12 26.35
N ARG A 9 -2.28 3.97 26.21
CA ARG A 9 -2.35 3.25 24.93
C ARG A 9 -3.14 4.09 23.92
N PRO A 10 -2.62 4.34 22.71
CA PRO A 10 -3.35 5.06 21.67
C PRO A 10 -4.59 4.25 21.24
N ARG A 11 -5.76 4.91 21.25
CA ARG A 11 -7.00 4.31 20.73
C ARG A 11 -6.87 4.09 19.22
N PRO A 12 -7.28 2.92 18.70
CA PRO A 12 -7.30 2.68 17.26
C PRO A 12 -8.29 3.65 16.60
N ARG A 13 -7.82 4.36 15.56
CA ARG A 13 -8.67 5.28 14.79
C ARG A 13 -9.79 4.48 14.09
N PRO A 14 -11.04 4.98 14.10
CA PRO A 14 -12.13 4.35 13.37
C PRO A 14 -11.77 4.29 11.89
N HIS A 15 -11.78 3.08 11.34
CA HIS A 15 -11.55 2.86 9.92
C HIS A 15 -12.74 3.46 9.16
N GLY A 16 -12.48 4.46 8.31
CA GLY A 16 -13.51 5.03 7.45
C GLY A 16 -14.16 3.96 6.57
N PRO A 17 -15.39 4.20 6.06
CA PRO A 17 -16.11 3.23 5.25
C PRO A 17 -15.26 2.82 4.04
N PRO A 18 -15.11 1.52 3.77
CA PRO A 18 -14.25 1.03 2.70
C PRO A 18 -14.80 1.45 1.35
N ARG A 19 -13.94 2.04 0.50
CA ARG A 19 -14.30 2.39 -0.88
C ARG A 19 -14.52 1.10 -1.70
N PRO A 20 -15.60 1.00 -2.50
CA PRO A 20 -15.76 -0.10 -3.45
C PRO A 20 -14.60 -0.08 -4.46
N HIS A 21 -14.12 -1.25 -4.87
CA HIS A 21 -13.09 -1.35 -5.90
C HIS A 21 -13.70 -0.91 -7.24
N PRO A 22 -13.31 0.24 -7.82
CA PRO A 22 -13.94 0.78 -9.03
C PRO A 22 -13.81 -0.18 -10.23
N LEU A 23 -12.74 -0.98 -10.25
CA LEU A 23 -12.51 -1.99 -11.28
C LEU A 23 -13.58 -3.10 -11.30
N ALA A 24 -14.08 -3.52 -10.13
CA ALA A 24 -15.08 -4.60 -10.06
C ALA A 24 -16.48 -4.13 -10.49
N VAL A 25 -16.75 -2.82 -10.36
CA VAL A 25 -17.98 -2.20 -10.87
C VAL A 25 -17.87 -2.01 -12.37
N ALA A 26 -16.74 -1.47 -12.86
CA ALA A 26 -16.48 -1.30 -14.28
C ALA A 26 -16.56 -2.63 -15.04
N ALA A 27 -15.95 -3.70 -14.51
CA ALA A 27 -16.02 -5.03 -15.10
C ALA A 27 -17.47 -5.54 -15.19
N ARG A 28 -18.29 -5.36 -14.16
CA ARG A 28 -19.72 -5.72 -14.19
C ARG A 28 -20.48 -4.99 -15.28
N VAL A 29 -20.33 -3.67 -15.36
CA VAL A 29 -21.05 -2.85 -16.34
C VAL A 29 -20.65 -3.24 -17.76
N VAL A 30 -19.34 -3.42 -18.02
CA VAL A 30 -18.84 -3.81 -19.33
C VAL A 30 -19.36 -5.20 -19.73
N VAL A 31 -19.29 -6.19 -18.83
CA VAL A 31 -19.74 -7.55 -19.14
C VAL A 31 -21.28 -7.62 -19.25
N LEU A 32 -22.04 -6.87 -18.44
CA LEU A 32 -23.50 -6.76 -18.61
C LEU A 32 -23.87 -6.15 -19.96
N GLY A 33 -23.17 -5.10 -20.38
CA GLY A 33 -23.38 -4.49 -21.69
C GLY A 33 -23.08 -5.47 -22.82
N LEU A 34 -21.98 -6.21 -22.72
CA LEU A 34 -21.63 -7.27 -23.67
C LEU A 34 -22.73 -8.35 -23.73
N VAL A 35 -23.15 -8.87 -22.57
CA VAL A 35 -24.17 -9.93 -22.48
C VAL A 35 -25.53 -9.45 -22.98
N ALA A 36 -25.90 -8.19 -22.74
CA ALA A 36 -27.11 -7.59 -23.31
C ALA A 36 -27.08 -7.56 -24.85
N VAL A 37 -25.95 -7.15 -25.43
CA VAL A 37 -25.76 -7.12 -26.89
C VAL A 37 -25.78 -8.52 -27.47
N LEU A 38 -25.04 -9.46 -26.88
CA LEU A 38 -25.04 -10.86 -27.32
C LEU A 38 -26.42 -11.48 -27.23
N THR A 39 -27.16 -11.25 -26.14
CA THR A 39 -28.53 -11.75 -25.97
C THR A 39 -29.44 -11.20 -27.06
N LEU A 40 -29.38 -9.89 -27.34
CA LEU A 40 -30.21 -9.28 -28.38
C LEU A 40 -29.86 -9.78 -29.78
N ILE A 41 -28.57 -9.99 -30.09
CA ILE A 41 -28.14 -10.57 -31.37
C ILE A 41 -28.65 -12.00 -31.51
N THR A 42 -28.54 -12.78 -30.43
CA THR A 42 -28.89 -14.20 -30.40
C THR A 42 -30.40 -14.43 -30.44
N THR A 43 -31.20 -13.75 -29.61
CA THR A 43 -32.65 -14.02 -29.51
C THR A 43 -33.49 -13.08 -30.34
N ARG A 44 -32.95 -11.94 -30.76
CA ARG A 44 -33.70 -10.83 -31.38
C ARG A 44 -34.92 -10.41 -30.58
N ASP A 45 -34.91 -10.67 -29.27
CA ASP A 45 -36.00 -10.35 -28.35
C ASP A 45 -35.59 -9.32 -27.32
N VAL A 46 -36.38 -8.25 -27.21
CA VAL A 46 -36.18 -7.22 -26.19
C VAL A 46 -36.66 -7.74 -24.83
N GLY A 47 -37.62 -8.68 -24.78
CA GLY A 47 -38.10 -9.29 -23.55
C GLY A 47 -37.00 -10.00 -22.77
N GLN A 48 -36.01 -10.58 -23.48
CA GLN A 48 -34.87 -11.26 -22.87
C GLN A 48 -33.92 -10.30 -22.12
N LEU A 49 -34.03 -8.98 -22.33
CA LEU A 49 -33.28 -7.98 -21.54
C LEU A 49 -33.76 -7.90 -20.08
N GLN A 50 -34.93 -8.46 -19.74
CA GLN A 50 -35.38 -8.56 -18.35
C GLN A 50 -34.37 -9.31 -17.48
N TRP A 51 -33.73 -10.35 -18.01
CA TRP A 51 -32.67 -11.10 -17.31
C TRP A 51 -31.46 -10.23 -17.01
N ILE A 52 -31.09 -9.34 -17.92
CA ILE A 52 -30.01 -8.38 -17.70
C ILE A 52 -30.38 -7.40 -16.59
N GLY A 53 -31.63 -6.94 -16.57
CA GLY A 53 -32.16 -6.11 -15.48
C GLY A 53 -32.10 -6.83 -14.12
N LEU A 54 -32.49 -8.11 -14.08
CA LEU A 54 -32.41 -8.95 -12.88
C LEU A 54 -30.96 -9.16 -12.43
N LEU A 55 -30.02 -9.40 -13.35
CA LEU A 55 -28.59 -9.51 -13.05
C LEU A 55 -28.03 -8.19 -12.48
N ALA A 56 -28.38 -7.07 -13.10
CA ALA A 56 -27.99 -5.75 -12.63
C ALA A 56 -28.47 -5.52 -11.19
N LEU A 57 -29.74 -5.84 -10.90
CA LEU A 57 -30.32 -5.73 -9.56
C LEU A 57 -29.65 -6.68 -8.55
N ALA A 58 -29.42 -7.94 -8.93
CA ALA A 58 -28.77 -8.94 -8.10
C ALA A 58 -27.31 -8.60 -7.77
N SER A 59 -26.66 -7.80 -8.63
CA SER A 59 -25.30 -7.32 -8.40
C SER A 59 -25.20 -6.19 -7.36
N VAL A 60 -26.31 -5.50 -7.05
CA VAL A 60 -26.31 -4.34 -6.14
C VAL A 60 -25.75 -4.67 -4.75
N PRO A 61 -26.19 -5.73 -4.04
CA PRO A 61 -25.64 -6.09 -2.74
C PRO A 61 -24.13 -6.41 -2.80
N ALA A 62 -23.68 -7.00 -3.90
CA ALA A 62 -22.28 -7.34 -4.12
C ALA A 62 -21.40 -6.10 -4.36
N VAL A 63 -21.99 -4.99 -4.85
CA VAL A 63 -21.29 -3.71 -5.08
C VAL A 63 -21.34 -2.81 -3.83
N VAL A 64 -22.50 -2.71 -3.18
CA VAL A 64 -22.72 -1.81 -2.03
C VAL A 64 -22.04 -2.35 -0.76
N ALA A 65 -22.12 -3.67 -0.53
CA ALA A 65 -21.65 -4.30 0.70
C ALA A 65 -20.74 -5.53 0.45
N PRO A 66 -19.67 -5.41 -0.37
CA PRO A 66 -18.87 -6.56 -0.81
C PRO A 66 -18.18 -7.32 0.34
N ARG A 67 -17.83 -6.61 1.42
CA ARG A 67 -17.16 -7.16 2.61
C ARG A 67 -18.11 -7.62 3.71
N HIS A 68 -19.41 -7.34 3.58
CA HIS A 68 -20.38 -7.78 4.56
C HIS A 68 -20.47 -9.31 4.55
N ARG A 69 -20.45 -9.94 5.73
CA ARG A 69 -20.29 -11.39 5.87
C ARG A 69 -21.40 -12.19 5.17
N VAL A 70 -22.60 -11.61 5.09
CA VAL A 70 -23.82 -12.25 4.56
C VAL A 70 -24.24 -11.68 3.19
N LEU A 71 -24.44 -10.35 3.09
CA LEU A 71 -24.89 -9.68 1.86
C LEU A 71 -23.97 -9.89 0.65
N GLY A 72 -22.65 -9.90 0.85
CA GLY A 72 -21.70 -10.10 -0.25
C GLY A 72 -21.84 -11.48 -0.90
N PRO A 73 -21.75 -12.59 -0.14
CA PRO A 73 -21.97 -13.94 -0.66
C PRO A 73 -23.37 -14.15 -1.25
N LEU A 74 -24.42 -13.63 -0.60
CA LEU A 74 -25.79 -13.78 -1.10
C LEU A 74 -25.99 -13.08 -2.45
N GLY A 75 -25.43 -11.88 -2.64
CA GLY A 75 -25.47 -11.20 -3.93
C GLY A 75 -24.79 -12.02 -5.04
N ARG A 76 -23.60 -12.57 -4.77
CA ARG A 76 -22.89 -13.42 -5.74
C ARG A 76 -23.63 -14.72 -6.05
N LEU A 77 -24.26 -15.33 -5.04
CA LEU A 77 -25.09 -16.52 -5.24
C LEU A 77 -26.29 -16.20 -6.12
N ALA A 78 -26.99 -15.09 -5.84
CA ALA A 78 -28.11 -14.63 -6.66
C ALA A 78 -27.67 -14.37 -8.11
N GLU A 79 -26.54 -13.70 -8.33
CA GLU A 79 -25.95 -13.50 -9.66
C GLU A 79 -25.76 -14.84 -10.38
N VAL A 80 -25.15 -15.85 -9.73
CA VAL A 80 -24.91 -17.17 -10.35
C VAL A 80 -26.21 -17.91 -10.69
N VAL A 81 -27.19 -17.90 -9.78
CA VAL A 81 -28.49 -18.55 -10.01
C VAL A 81 -29.21 -17.91 -11.19
N ILE A 82 -29.25 -16.58 -11.25
CA ILE A 82 -29.90 -15.85 -12.33
C ILE A 82 -29.21 -16.10 -13.67
N VAL A 83 -27.86 -16.17 -13.71
CA VAL A 83 -27.16 -16.54 -14.96
C VAL A 83 -27.54 -17.94 -15.42
N GLY A 84 -27.60 -18.92 -14.51
CA GLY A 84 -27.98 -20.28 -14.85
C GLY A 84 -29.37 -20.36 -15.47
N LEU A 85 -30.35 -19.68 -14.86
CA LEU A 85 -31.72 -19.60 -15.37
C LEU A 85 -31.81 -18.86 -16.71
N ALA A 86 -31.16 -17.70 -16.80
CA ALA A 86 -31.15 -16.89 -18.01
C ALA A 86 -30.47 -17.61 -19.18
N ALA A 87 -29.41 -18.40 -18.93
CA ALA A 87 -28.73 -19.15 -19.97
C ALA A 87 -29.65 -20.20 -20.63
N SER A 88 -30.46 -20.93 -19.84
CA SER A 88 -31.42 -21.90 -20.38
C SER A 88 -32.57 -21.24 -21.13
N ASP A 89 -33.13 -20.15 -20.58
CA ASP A 89 -34.23 -19.41 -21.22
C ASP A 89 -33.80 -18.77 -22.55
N VAL A 90 -32.62 -18.13 -22.58
CA VAL A 90 -32.03 -17.55 -23.79
C VAL A 90 -31.69 -18.63 -24.82
N ALA A 91 -31.23 -19.80 -24.39
CA ALA A 91 -30.96 -20.93 -25.29
C ALA A 91 -32.24 -21.48 -25.94
N ALA A 92 -33.30 -21.68 -25.16
CA ALA A 92 -34.59 -22.14 -25.68
C ALA A 92 -35.19 -21.12 -26.65
N GLU A 93 -35.17 -19.83 -26.30
CA GLU A 93 -35.69 -18.76 -27.15
C GLU A 93 -34.92 -18.63 -28.49
N ALA A 94 -33.60 -18.78 -28.44
CA ALA A 94 -32.75 -18.76 -29.65
C ALA A 94 -33.07 -19.92 -30.59
N GLN A 95 -33.35 -21.10 -30.04
CA GLN A 95 -33.71 -22.29 -30.80
C GLN A 95 -35.10 -22.14 -31.44
N ILE A 96 -36.10 -21.67 -30.69
CA ILE A 96 -37.46 -21.40 -31.20
C ILE A 96 -37.43 -20.41 -32.38
N LYS A 97 -36.54 -19.42 -32.34
CA LYS A 97 -36.38 -18.42 -33.41
C LYS A 97 -35.43 -18.85 -34.53
N GLY A 98 -34.82 -20.03 -34.42
CA GLY A 98 -33.92 -20.59 -35.42
C GLY A 98 -32.67 -19.75 -35.68
N THR A 99 -32.25 -18.91 -34.72
CA THR A 99 -31.07 -18.05 -34.87
C THR A 99 -29.78 -18.81 -34.59
N LEU A 100 -29.79 -19.65 -33.57
CA LEU A 100 -28.73 -20.57 -33.17
C LEU A 100 -29.38 -21.90 -32.78
N GLY A 101 -28.96 -22.99 -33.41
CA GLY A 101 -29.44 -24.33 -33.08
C GLY A 101 -28.68 -24.96 -31.91
N ASN A 102 -29.23 -26.06 -31.39
CA ASN A 102 -28.58 -26.98 -30.45
C ASN A 102 -28.15 -26.32 -29.12
N GLY A 103 -29.00 -25.48 -28.51
CA GLY A 103 -28.74 -24.89 -27.20
C GLY A 103 -27.55 -23.91 -27.10
N LEU A 104 -26.93 -23.54 -28.23
CA LEU A 104 -25.79 -22.62 -28.28
C LEU A 104 -26.13 -21.19 -27.80
N GLY A 105 -27.42 -20.84 -27.74
CA GLY A 105 -27.86 -19.54 -27.26
C GLY A 105 -27.41 -19.23 -25.81
N ALA A 106 -27.15 -20.26 -25.00
CA ALA A 106 -26.61 -20.11 -23.64
C ALA A 106 -25.29 -19.34 -23.62
N GLU A 107 -24.47 -19.40 -24.68
CA GLU A 107 -23.20 -18.69 -24.78
C GLU A 107 -23.33 -17.17 -24.68
N ALA A 108 -24.52 -16.61 -24.95
CA ALA A 108 -24.74 -15.17 -24.83
C ALA A 108 -24.65 -14.69 -23.38
N VAL A 109 -25.02 -15.52 -22.41
CA VAL A 109 -25.16 -15.13 -20.99
C VAL A 109 -24.03 -15.66 -20.11
N LEU A 110 -23.50 -16.85 -20.43
CA LEU A 110 -22.46 -17.51 -19.65
C LEU A 110 -21.17 -16.71 -19.41
N PRO A 111 -20.72 -15.78 -20.29
CA PRO A 111 -19.61 -14.88 -19.98
C PRO A 111 -19.76 -14.12 -18.66
N TYR A 112 -20.99 -13.82 -18.23
CA TYR A 112 -21.23 -13.13 -16.96
C TYR A 112 -20.81 -13.97 -15.73
N LEU A 113 -20.78 -15.32 -15.81
CA LEU A 113 -20.34 -16.19 -14.71
C LEU A 113 -18.91 -15.87 -14.24
N ALA A 114 -18.06 -15.37 -15.12
CA ALA A 114 -16.70 -14.99 -14.78
C ALA A 114 -16.67 -13.91 -13.69
N VAL A 115 -17.67 -13.02 -13.63
CA VAL A 115 -17.68 -11.88 -12.73
C VAL A 115 -17.87 -12.26 -11.25
N PRO A 116 -18.94 -12.95 -10.82
CA PRO A 116 -19.10 -13.33 -9.42
C PRO A 116 -17.99 -14.29 -8.95
N LEU A 117 -17.47 -15.15 -9.83
CA LEU A 117 -16.39 -16.09 -9.52
C LEU A 117 -15.05 -15.38 -9.31
N THR A 118 -14.67 -14.45 -10.20
CA THR A 118 -13.44 -13.66 -10.05
C THR A 118 -13.51 -12.78 -8.80
N VAL A 119 -14.65 -12.17 -8.52
CA VAL A 119 -14.85 -11.37 -7.30
C VAL A 119 -14.68 -12.26 -6.05
N ALA A 120 -15.30 -13.44 -6.00
CA ALA A 120 -15.12 -14.37 -4.88
C ALA A 120 -13.67 -14.85 -4.73
N ALA A 121 -12.96 -15.08 -5.84
CA ALA A 121 -11.54 -15.46 -5.85
C ALA A 121 -10.65 -14.33 -5.28
N LEU A 122 -10.91 -13.07 -5.66
CA LEU A 122 -10.19 -11.90 -5.13
C LEU A 122 -10.31 -11.76 -3.62
N TYR A 123 -11.45 -12.15 -3.03
CA TYR A 123 -11.67 -12.16 -1.57
C TYR A 123 -11.05 -13.39 -0.86
N ARG A 124 -10.28 -14.23 -1.56
CA ARG A 124 -9.60 -15.43 -1.03
C ARG A 124 -10.50 -16.46 -0.38
N ARG A 125 -11.75 -16.57 -0.84
CA ARG A 125 -12.70 -17.55 -0.32
C ARG A 125 -12.79 -18.72 -1.27
N THR A 126 -11.75 -19.55 -1.34
CA THR A 126 -11.72 -20.73 -2.24
C THR A 126 -12.93 -21.65 -2.03
N ARG A 127 -13.38 -21.81 -0.78
CA ARG A 127 -14.60 -22.56 -0.47
C ARG A 127 -15.85 -21.92 -1.07
N GLU A 128 -15.93 -20.59 -1.05
CA GLU A 128 -17.06 -19.86 -1.65
C GLU A 128 -17.02 -19.97 -3.17
N VAL A 129 -15.84 -19.89 -3.79
CA VAL A 129 -15.69 -20.06 -5.25
C VAL A 129 -16.10 -21.46 -5.69
N LEU A 130 -15.65 -22.51 -4.99
CA LEU A 130 -16.06 -23.88 -5.28
C LEU A 130 -17.57 -24.08 -5.08
N ALA A 131 -18.14 -23.49 -4.02
CA ALA A 131 -19.58 -23.52 -3.79
C ALA A 131 -20.34 -22.82 -4.92
N LEU A 132 -19.89 -21.63 -5.36
CA LEU A 132 -20.51 -20.90 -6.47
C LEU A 132 -20.40 -21.66 -7.80
N LEU A 133 -19.28 -22.33 -8.06
CA LEU A 133 -19.12 -23.17 -9.25
C LEU A 133 -20.06 -24.39 -9.21
N GLY A 134 -20.20 -25.02 -8.03
CA GLY A 134 -21.17 -26.10 -7.82
C GLY A 134 -22.62 -25.63 -7.98
N VAL A 135 -22.95 -24.44 -7.47
CA VAL A 135 -24.28 -23.83 -7.66
C VAL A 135 -24.51 -23.48 -9.13
N ALA A 136 -23.52 -22.98 -9.85
CA ALA A 136 -23.62 -22.73 -11.29
C ALA A 136 -23.93 -24.03 -12.04
N ALA A 137 -23.20 -25.10 -11.77
CA ALA A 137 -23.46 -26.41 -12.39
C ALA A 137 -24.86 -26.94 -12.04
N ALA A 138 -25.26 -26.89 -10.77
CA ALA A 138 -26.56 -27.37 -10.32
C ALA A 138 -27.72 -26.55 -10.93
N THR A 139 -27.57 -25.22 -11.02
CA THR A 139 -28.59 -24.35 -11.60
C THR A 139 -28.72 -24.53 -13.11
N LEU A 140 -27.61 -24.69 -13.85
CA LEU A 140 -27.64 -24.99 -15.28
C LEU A 140 -28.28 -26.35 -15.59
N LEU A 141 -27.98 -27.38 -14.78
CA LEU A 141 -28.59 -28.69 -14.91
C LEU A 141 -30.08 -28.65 -14.58
N PHE A 142 -30.44 -28.01 -13.46
CA PHE A 142 -31.83 -27.87 -13.06
C PHE A 142 -32.65 -27.08 -14.09
N ALA A 143 -32.14 -25.94 -14.53
CA ALA A 143 -32.81 -25.10 -15.52
C ALA A 143 -32.95 -25.83 -16.87
N GLY A 144 -31.91 -26.53 -17.33
CA GLY A 144 -31.99 -27.35 -18.54
C GLY A 144 -32.94 -28.55 -18.42
N ALA A 145 -33.14 -29.10 -17.22
CA ALA A 145 -34.07 -30.20 -16.96
C ALA A 145 -35.54 -29.75 -16.85
N VAL A 146 -35.80 -28.45 -16.70
CA VAL A 146 -37.16 -27.89 -16.59
C VAL A 146 -37.54 -27.09 -17.83
N THR A 147 -36.57 -26.63 -18.62
CA THR A 147 -36.80 -25.86 -19.84
C THR A 147 -36.95 -26.81 -21.03
N GLU A 148 -38.08 -26.72 -21.73
CA GLU A 148 -38.35 -27.46 -22.95
C GLU A 148 -38.11 -26.58 -24.19
N SER A 149 -37.54 -27.16 -25.24
CA SER A 149 -37.35 -26.54 -26.55
C SER A 149 -37.77 -27.52 -27.63
N GLU A 150 -38.70 -27.10 -28.51
CA GLU A 150 -39.23 -27.92 -29.62
C GLU A 150 -39.81 -29.30 -29.17
N GLY A 151 -40.25 -29.40 -27.92
CA GLY A 151 -40.83 -30.62 -27.35
C GLY A 151 -39.83 -31.60 -26.72
N GLU A 152 -38.54 -31.26 -26.70
CA GLU A 152 -37.52 -31.98 -25.91
C GLU A 152 -36.98 -31.11 -24.77
N LEU A 153 -36.46 -31.76 -23.72
CA LEU A 153 -35.83 -31.05 -22.61
C LEU A 153 -34.46 -30.54 -23.04
N LEU A 154 -34.10 -29.32 -22.69
CA LEU A 154 -32.81 -28.74 -23.09
C LEU A 154 -31.61 -29.53 -22.54
N ILE A 155 -31.78 -30.29 -21.45
CA ILE A 155 -30.76 -31.19 -20.91
C ILE A 155 -30.42 -32.37 -21.82
N THR A 156 -31.29 -32.77 -22.75
CA THR A 156 -30.99 -33.82 -23.73
C THR A 156 -30.19 -33.29 -24.91
N ASP A 157 -30.12 -31.97 -25.07
CA ASP A 157 -29.34 -31.32 -26.11
C ASP A 157 -27.84 -31.34 -25.79
N ALA A 158 -27.08 -32.04 -26.62
CA ALA A 158 -25.64 -32.15 -26.49
C ALA A 158 -24.92 -30.81 -26.64
N GLY A 159 -25.44 -29.88 -27.45
CA GLY A 159 -24.85 -28.56 -27.66
C GLY A 159 -25.00 -27.67 -26.42
N TYR A 160 -26.18 -27.68 -25.79
CA TYR A 160 -26.40 -27.02 -24.50
C TYR A 160 -25.43 -27.54 -23.43
N LEU A 161 -25.33 -28.86 -23.28
CA LEU A 161 -24.45 -29.50 -22.29
C LEU A 161 -22.96 -29.17 -22.56
N LEU A 162 -22.54 -29.20 -23.83
CA LEU A 162 -21.17 -28.91 -24.22
C LEU A 162 -20.80 -27.45 -23.88
N VAL A 163 -21.68 -26.50 -24.20
CA VAL A 163 -21.50 -25.08 -23.89
C VAL A 163 -21.43 -24.85 -22.39
N CYS A 164 -22.34 -25.45 -21.61
CA CYS A 164 -22.33 -25.35 -20.16
C CYS A 164 -21.04 -25.93 -19.57
N ALA A 165 -20.64 -27.13 -20.00
CA ALA A 165 -19.43 -27.79 -19.55
C ALA A 165 -18.18 -26.95 -19.89
N GLN A 166 -18.09 -26.44 -21.12
CA GLN A 166 -17.00 -25.58 -21.57
C GLN A 166 -16.85 -24.35 -20.67
N TRP A 167 -17.95 -23.64 -20.39
CA TRP A 167 -17.90 -22.43 -19.56
C TRP A 167 -17.58 -22.73 -18.09
N LEU A 168 -18.06 -23.84 -17.54
CA LEU A 168 -17.68 -24.28 -16.19
C LEU A 168 -16.19 -24.64 -16.11
N ILE A 169 -15.64 -25.31 -17.12
CA ILE A 169 -14.21 -25.63 -17.23
C ILE A 169 -13.39 -24.33 -17.34
N LEU A 170 -13.76 -23.43 -18.25
CA LEU A 170 -13.09 -22.14 -18.42
C LEU A 170 -13.11 -21.31 -17.14
N ALA A 171 -14.24 -21.29 -16.44
CA ALA A 171 -14.37 -20.63 -15.15
C ALA A 171 -13.42 -21.27 -14.12
N GLY A 172 -13.38 -22.60 -14.03
CA GLY A 172 -12.46 -23.34 -13.17
C GLY A 172 -10.99 -23.03 -13.45
N ILE A 173 -10.60 -23.01 -14.71
CA ILE A 173 -9.23 -22.63 -15.14
C ILE A 173 -8.95 -21.17 -14.76
N GLY A 174 -9.87 -20.25 -15.05
CA GLY A 174 -9.74 -18.83 -14.69
C GLY A 174 -9.54 -18.60 -13.19
N ILE A 175 -10.24 -19.37 -12.35
CA ILE A 175 -10.08 -19.34 -10.89
C ILE A 175 -8.67 -19.78 -10.49
N THR A 176 -8.17 -20.87 -11.05
CA THR A 176 -6.81 -21.37 -10.74
C THR A 176 -5.73 -20.39 -11.19
N ALA A 177 -5.85 -19.83 -12.40
CA ALA A 177 -4.93 -18.83 -12.95
C ALA A 177 -4.95 -17.52 -12.14
N ALA A 178 -6.12 -17.02 -11.75
CA ALA A 178 -6.24 -15.85 -10.88
C ALA A 178 -5.57 -16.12 -9.51
N GLY A 179 -5.80 -17.31 -8.93
CA GLY A 179 -5.20 -17.72 -7.68
C GLY A 179 -3.67 -17.89 -7.72
N THR A 180 -3.10 -18.32 -8.85
CA THR A 180 -1.63 -18.41 -9.02
C THR A 180 -1.01 -17.04 -9.27
N LEU A 181 -1.59 -16.23 -10.15
CA LEU A 181 -1.12 -14.86 -10.41
C LEU A 181 -1.12 -14.02 -9.13
N GLN A 182 -2.18 -14.12 -8.34
CA GLN A 182 -2.28 -13.37 -7.09
C GLN A 182 -1.28 -13.86 -6.02
N ARG A 183 -0.94 -15.17 -6.02
CA ARG A 183 0.15 -15.72 -5.19
C ARG A 183 1.52 -15.20 -5.64
N VAL A 184 1.78 -15.14 -6.94
CA VAL A 184 3.03 -14.59 -7.50
C VAL A 184 3.16 -13.10 -7.19
N LEU A 185 2.09 -12.32 -7.35
CA LEU A 185 2.08 -10.89 -7.02
C LEU A 185 2.31 -10.65 -5.53
N GLN A 186 1.81 -11.52 -4.66
CA GLN A 186 2.08 -11.45 -3.22
C GLN A 186 3.51 -11.83 -2.87
N ALA A 187 4.04 -12.91 -3.45
CA ALA A 187 5.44 -13.28 -3.25
C ALA A 187 6.38 -12.15 -3.69
N ARG A 188 6.03 -11.41 -4.75
CA ARG A 188 6.73 -10.19 -5.18
C ARG A 188 6.50 -9.00 -4.25
N GLY A 189 5.29 -8.85 -3.72
CA GLY A 189 4.91 -7.76 -2.81
C GLY A 189 5.43 -7.92 -1.38
N GLU A 190 5.61 -9.14 -0.89
CA GLU A 190 6.23 -9.45 0.41
C GLU A 190 7.72 -9.12 0.41
N SER A 191 8.41 -9.32 -0.72
CA SER A 191 9.76 -8.81 -0.95
C SER A 191 9.84 -7.28 -1.01
N ASN A 192 8.71 -6.59 -1.23
CA ASN A 192 8.59 -5.14 -1.33
C ASN A 192 7.84 -4.51 -0.14
N LYS A 193 7.51 -5.32 0.89
CA LYS A 193 7.00 -4.81 2.16
C LYS A 193 8.19 -4.12 2.83
N PRO A 194 8.10 -2.83 3.20
CA PRO A 194 9.21 -2.11 3.80
C PRO A 194 9.56 -2.81 5.11
N GLN A 195 10.58 -3.66 5.08
CA GLN A 195 11.17 -4.19 6.29
C GLN A 195 11.85 -2.99 6.95
N PRO A 196 11.42 -2.54 8.14
CA PRO A 196 12.00 -1.37 8.81
C PRO A 196 13.52 -1.52 9.01
N TYR A 197 14.00 -2.76 9.06
CA TYR A 197 15.40 -3.13 9.14
C TYR A 197 16.17 -2.92 7.83
N ALA A 198 15.53 -3.16 6.67
CA ALA A 198 16.12 -2.90 5.36
C ALA A 198 16.15 -1.40 5.04
N GLU A 199 15.12 -0.65 5.45
CA GLU A 199 15.12 0.82 5.38
C GLU A 199 16.18 1.43 6.31
N ALA A 200 16.30 0.95 7.55
CA ALA A 200 17.37 1.39 8.46
C ALA A 200 18.76 1.07 7.89
N THR A 201 18.96 -0.12 7.31
CA THR A 201 20.23 -0.49 6.67
C THR A 201 20.52 0.37 5.45
N ARG A 202 19.49 0.72 4.66
CA ARG A 202 19.58 1.61 3.49
C ARG A 202 19.91 3.04 3.90
N LEU A 203 19.31 3.55 4.98
CA LEU A 203 19.62 4.86 5.56
C LEU A 203 21.05 4.89 6.14
N LEU A 204 21.48 3.80 6.79
CA LEU A 204 22.85 3.67 7.30
C LEU A 204 23.88 3.57 6.16
N THR A 205 23.56 2.91 5.05
CA THR A 205 24.44 2.87 3.88
C THR A 205 24.44 4.19 3.12
N GLN A 206 23.31 4.90 3.04
CA GLN A 206 23.26 6.27 2.52
C GLN A 206 24.07 7.22 3.39
N LEU A 207 23.93 7.16 4.72
CA LEU A 207 24.75 7.95 5.64
C LEU A 207 26.24 7.61 5.53
N ARG A 208 26.59 6.33 5.39
CA ARG A 208 27.98 5.90 5.16
C ARG A 208 28.53 6.36 3.81
N SER A 209 27.68 6.44 2.78
CA SER A 209 28.04 6.99 1.48
C SER A 209 28.23 8.50 1.55
N VAL A 210 27.32 9.23 2.23
CA VAL A 210 27.43 10.68 2.46
C VAL A 210 28.66 11.00 3.31
N ALA A 211 28.95 10.20 4.34
CA ALA A 211 30.14 10.34 5.17
C ALA A 211 31.45 10.06 4.41
N ARG A 212 31.42 9.24 3.35
CA ARG A 212 32.57 9.01 2.45
C ARG A 212 32.64 9.99 1.29
N GLN A 213 31.54 10.65 0.95
CA GLN A 213 31.46 11.71 -0.06
C GLN A 213 31.84 13.08 0.52
N LEU A 214 31.89 13.23 1.85
CA LEU A 214 32.68 14.27 2.50
C LEU A 214 34.17 13.95 2.23
N PRO A 215 34.84 14.71 1.34
CA PRO A 215 36.19 14.39 0.91
C PRO A 215 37.16 14.43 2.10
N GLY A 216 37.70 13.26 2.45
CA GLY A 216 38.78 13.10 3.41
C GLY A 216 40.14 13.47 2.84
N ALA A 217 40.24 14.67 2.28
CA ALA A 217 41.50 15.37 2.08
C ALA A 217 41.23 16.84 2.40
N THR A 218 41.77 17.30 3.54
CA THR A 218 41.78 18.68 4.10
C THR A 218 40.51 19.23 4.77
N LEU A 219 39.81 18.45 5.60
CA LEU A 219 39.11 19.01 6.78
C LEU A 219 39.99 18.79 8.01
N ASP A 220 41.08 19.56 8.07
CA ASP A 220 41.82 19.75 9.31
C ASP A 220 40.94 20.64 10.22
N PRO A 221 40.41 20.11 11.35
CA PRO A 221 39.59 20.89 12.27
C PRO A 221 40.34 22.10 12.87
N GLY A 222 41.67 22.05 12.93
CA GLY A 222 42.53 23.18 13.26
C GLY A 222 42.49 24.23 12.16
N GLY A 223 42.77 23.85 10.91
CA GLY A 223 42.74 24.77 9.76
C GLY A 223 41.41 25.48 9.54
N ILE A 224 40.27 24.82 9.77
CA ILE A 224 38.95 25.47 9.72
C ILE A 224 38.79 26.46 10.87
N ALA A 225 39.20 26.07 12.07
CA ALA A 225 39.13 26.95 13.23
C ALA A 225 40.03 28.17 13.09
N GLU A 226 41.21 28.05 12.47
CA GLU A 226 42.09 29.17 12.14
C GLU A 226 41.44 30.11 11.13
N HIS A 227 40.82 29.58 10.07
CA HIS A 227 40.13 30.38 9.08
C HIS A 227 38.94 31.15 9.69
N LEU A 228 38.16 30.51 10.57
CA LEU A 228 37.07 31.18 11.29
C LEU A 228 37.56 32.32 12.19
N LEU A 229 38.71 32.18 12.83
CA LEU A 229 39.30 33.26 13.61
C LEU A 229 39.74 34.43 12.73
N GLU A 230 40.27 34.16 11.53
CA GLU A 230 40.65 35.19 10.58
C GLU A 230 39.42 35.96 10.06
N ASP A 231 38.35 35.24 9.70
CA ASP A 231 37.10 35.86 9.28
C ASP A 231 36.48 36.70 10.42
N LEU A 232 36.42 36.16 11.65
CA LEU A 232 35.87 36.88 12.80
C LEU A 232 36.66 38.14 13.14
N ARG A 233 37.97 38.15 12.91
CA ARG A 233 38.80 39.34 13.17
C ARG A 233 38.37 40.55 12.35
N THR A 234 37.79 40.34 11.17
CA THR A 234 37.27 41.42 10.32
C THR A 234 36.02 42.07 10.89
N VAL A 235 35.22 41.31 11.65
CA VAL A 235 33.91 41.74 12.18
C VAL A 235 34.01 42.17 13.66
N ALA A 236 34.84 41.49 14.44
CA ALA A 236 35.03 41.73 15.87
C ALA A 236 36.53 41.73 16.20
N PRO A 237 37.20 42.90 16.14
CA PRO A 237 38.62 43.00 16.47
C PRO A 237 38.86 42.62 17.93
N ALA A 238 39.74 41.65 18.16
CA ALA A 238 40.15 41.22 19.49
C ALA A 238 41.67 41.08 19.55
N ASP A 239 42.27 41.43 20.68
CA ASP A 239 43.72 41.26 20.91
C ASP A 239 44.11 39.77 20.96
N ARG A 240 43.16 38.92 21.40
CA ARG A 240 43.32 37.47 21.56
C ARG A 240 41.99 36.76 21.29
N ALA A 241 42.02 35.67 20.53
CA ALA A 241 40.83 34.87 20.21
C ALA A 241 41.16 33.38 20.15
N ALA A 242 40.18 32.52 20.43
CA ALA A 242 40.33 31.08 20.34
C ALA A 242 39.01 30.38 19.99
N VAL A 243 39.13 29.24 19.30
CA VAL A 243 38.01 28.33 19.03
C VAL A 243 38.18 27.11 19.91
N LEU A 244 37.16 26.81 20.71
CA LEU A 244 37.15 25.66 21.60
C LEU A 244 36.12 24.64 21.13
N THR A 245 36.44 23.36 21.23
CA THR A 245 35.51 22.25 20.99
C THR A 245 35.43 21.34 22.20
N ALA A 246 34.31 20.65 22.37
CA ALA A 246 34.19 19.65 23.42
C ALA A 246 35.03 18.41 23.09
N SER A 247 35.82 17.99 24.07
CA SER A 247 36.38 16.65 24.14
C SER A 247 35.58 15.86 25.18
N GLY A 248 35.42 14.55 24.98
CA GLY A 248 34.67 13.71 25.91
C GLY A 248 35.15 13.90 27.35
N GLY A 249 34.22 13.94 28.31
CA GLY A 249 34.54 14.06 29.74
C GLY A 249 34.46 15.47 30.34
N GLY A 250 33.62 16.36 29.81
CA GLY A 250 33.32 17.66 30.43
C GLY A 250 34.42 18.72 30.27
N ARG A 251 35.30 18.55 29.27
CA ARG A 251 36.41 19.47 29.01
C ARG A 251 36.39 19.97 27.58
N LEU A 252 36.83 21.20 27.40
CA LEU A 252 37.06 21.82 26.11
C LEU A 252 38.51 21.66 25.67
N VAL A 253 38.75 21.68 24.38
CA VAL A 253 40.08 21.68 23.77
C VAL A 253 40.13 22.85 22.80
N VAL A 254 41.22 23.63 22.88
CA VAL A 254 41.48 24.73 21.95
C VAL A 254 41.91 24.14 20.61
N LEU A 255 41.13 24.39 19.56
CA LEU A 255 41.41 23.95 18.20
C LEU A 255 42.32 24.93 17.45
N ALA A 256 42.09 26.23 17.66
CA ALA A 256 42.88 27.31 17.08
C ALA A 256 42.89 28.51 18.04
N GLN A 257 43.96 29.31 17.97
CA GLN A 257 44.09 30.55 18.72
C GLN A 257 44.86 31.61 17.93
N SER A 258 44.52 32.88 18.12
CA SER A 258 45.17 34.04 17.49
C SER A 258 45.51 35.10 18.54
N GLY A 259 46.66 35.77 18.40
CA GLY A 259 47.20 36.77 19.32
C GLY A 259 48.72 36.65 19.52
N ALA A 260 49.37 37.73 19.96
CA ALA A 260 50.85 37.78 20.10
C ALA A 260 51.39 36.86 21.21
N ASP A 261 50.58 36.61 22.25
CA ASP A 261 50.92 35.70 23.35
C ASP A 261 49.97 34.51 23.37
N ARG A 262 50.51 33.30 23.53
CA ARG A 262 49.69 32.10 23.78
C ARG A 262 49.01 32.24 25.15
N VAL A 263 47.69 32.09 25.18
CA VAL A 263 46.89 32.14 26.41
C VAL A 263 46.45 30.74 26.78
N ASP A 264 46.68 30.38 28.03
CA ASP A 264 46.11 29.17 28.61
C ASP A 264 44.64 29.43 28.93
N TRP A 265 43.73 29.22 27.98
CA TRP A 265 42.29 29.40 28.17
C TRP A 265 41.74 28.43 29.22
N GLU A 266 40.70 28.85 29.95
CA GLU A 266 39.96 27.92 30.79
C GLU A 266 39.21 26.90 29.92
N THR A 267 39.35 25.62 30.26
CA THR A 267 38.81 24.52 29.47
C THR A 267 37.95 23.55 30.27
N THR A 268 37.85 23.71 31.59
CA THR A 268 36.93 22.92 32.41
C THR A 268 35.53 23.52 32.38
N LEU A 269 34.51 22.72 32.04
CA LEU A 269 33.12 23.17 32.06
C LEU A 269 32.52 23.25 33.47
N ASP A 270 33.20 22.68 34.47
CA ASP A 270 32.80 22.78 35.89
C ASP A 270 33.33 24.06 36.58
N ALA A 271 34.09 24.90 35.87
CA ALA A 271 34.59 26.16 36.41
C ALA A 271 33.55 27.28 36.28
N ASP A 272 33.48 28.16 37.28
CA ASP A 272 32.71 29.41 37.26
C ASP A 272 33.37 30.41 36.27
N SER A 273 33.13 30.19 34.98
CA SER A 273 33.74 30.90 33.87
C SER A 273 32.70 31.22 32.79
N ALA A 274 32.90 32.34 32.09
CA ALA A 274 31.99 32.75 31.03
C ALA A 274 31.98 31.77 29.86
N ILE A 275 33.06 31.01 29.67
CA ILE A 275 33.17 29.94 28.68
C ILE A 275 32.24 28.78 29.05
N ALA A 276 32.22 28.37 30.32
CA ALA A 276 31.32 27.32 30.80
C ALA A 276 29.85 27.76 30.71
N ASP A 277 29.54 29.00 31.08
CA ASP A 277 28.19 29.55 30.97
C ASP A 277 27.72 29.67 29.50
N ALA A 278 28.60 30.11 28.61
CA ALA A 278 28.31 30.16 27.17
C ALA A 278 28.05 28.76 26.61
N TRP A 279 28.82 27.77 27.04
CA TRP A 279 28.63 26.38 26.66
C TRP A 279 27.31 25.80 27.17
N ALA A 280 26.96 26.05 28.44
CA ALA A 280 25.73 25.53 29.04
C ALA A 280 24.46 26.21 28.47
N SER A 281 24.51 27.53 28.31
CA SER A 281 23.36 28.33 27.83
C SER A 281 23.20 28.33 26.31
N GLN A 282 24.26 28.01 25.56
CA GLN A 282 24.32 28.16 24.10
C GLN A 282 24.01 29.60 23.64
N GLN A 283 24.31 30.59 24.48
CA GLN A 283 24.11 32.02 24.21
C GLN A 283 25.44 32.78 24.35
N PRO A 284 25.60 33.91 23.63
CA PRO A 284 26.80 34.74 23.77
C PRO A 284 26.90 35.30 25.19
N GLN A 285 28.04 35.08 25.84
CA GLN A 285 28.34 35.60 27.18
C GLN A 285 29.43 36.67 27.11
N THR A 286 29.32 37.68 27.98
CA THR A 286 30.37 38.67 28.20
C THR A 286 30.72 38.69 29.66
N ALA A 287 32.01 38.78 29.98
CA ALA A 287 32.47 38.84 31.36
C ALA A 287 33.62 39.84 31.49
N HIS A 288 33.67 40.53 32.63
CA HIS A 288 34.71 41.49 32.95
C HIS A 288 35.97 40.85 33.56
N ARG A 289 35.97 39.53 33.75
CA ARG A 289 37.09 38.77 34.34
C ARG A 289 37.88 38.03 33.27
N SER A 290 39.18 37.88 33.49
CA SER A 290 40.08 37.10 32.64
C SER A 290 39.61 35.64 32.56
N GLN A 291 39.58 35.09 31.34
CA GLN A 291 39.27 33.67 31.07
C GLN A 291 40.55 32.81 30.89
N ALA A 292 41.71 33.37 31.24
CA ALA A 292 42.97 32.64 31.28
C ALA A 292 43.11 31.89 32.60
N ARG A 293 43.52 30.62 32.54
CA ARG A 293 43.81 29.76 33.69
C ARG A 293 44.99 30.28 34.53
N SER A 294 45.94 30.99 33.92
CA SER A 294 47.11 31.53 34.61
C SER A 294 46.87 32.95 35.16
N HIS A 295 47.03 33.09 36.49
CA HIS A 295 47.00 34.38 37.17
C HIS A 295 48.33 35.12 36.89
N ARG A 296 48.27 36.33 36.30
CA ARG A 296 49.46 37.16 36.02
C ARG A 296 50.12 37.62 37.32
N ARG A 297 51.02 36.79 37.89
CA ARG A 297 51.85 37.15 39.04
C ARG A 297 53.06 37.95 38.54
N GLY A 298 52.99 39.28 38.71
CA GLY A 298 54.13 40.19 38.86
C GLY A 298 55.14 40.30 37.71
N THR A 299 54.98 41.32 36.86
CA THR A 299 56.12 41.88 36.11
C THR A 299 56.97 42.73 37.05
N PHE A 300 58.15 42.25 37.42
CA PHE A 300 59.24 43.06 37.95
C PHE A 300 59.80 43.90 36.79
N ARG A 301 59.84 45.22 36.96
CA ARG A 301 60.54 46.17 36.07
C ARG A 301 61.92 46.49 36.69
N PRO A 302 62.93 46.84 35.88
CA PRO A 302 64.36 46.62 36.11
C PRO A 302 64.91 47.24 37.40
#